data_AF-A0ABD5ZHL4-F1
#
_entry.id   AF-A0ABD5ZHL4-F1
#
_cell.length_a   1.000
_cell.length_b   1.000
_cell.length_c   1.000
_cell.angle_alpha   90.00
_cell.angle_beta   90.00
_cell.angle_gamma   90.00
#
_symmetry.space_group_name_H-M   'P 1'
#
loop_
_entity.id
_entity.type
_entity.pdbx_description
1 polymer ?
#
loop_
_entity_poly.entity_id
_entity_poly.type
_entity_poly.pdbx_seq_one_letter_code
_entity_poly.pdbx_strand_id
1 'polypeptide(L)'
;MDERRDPVERAAGNSMDLYDIATWEERTSVDGLAVALYRLLVASSKAIVIGLALIILIGIGGLSAITDPQIGALTLLSALPALGLAAYVYTTDVTENEPISLMVVTFLLGVLTATFAAIANSLLSNAGQVIASEFNLALGFVGSVIFFYLVVGPVEETVKLLAVRLYAYSNSKFNAVVDGAVYGAMAGLGFATIENALYITRNLAESGLDLGVASAPAIIGAGGTITAVRALAGPGHVIYSAIAGYYLGLAKFNRENFGPIVVKGLILAALVHATYNSTVGIGSGIIASVTGIGGVGAFLLYVIIYDGIFGLYLIRKIQRYSNAYHEAHDQGPSAAAFGPEQTEFED
;
A
#
# COMPACT_ATOMS: atom_id res chain seq x y z
N MET A 1 -9.62 -24.65 -19.50
CA MET A 1 -9.05 -24.61 -18.14
C MET A 1 -7.87 -23.64 -18.04
N ASP A 2 -7.61 -22.84 -19.08
CA ASP A 2 -6.38 -22.07 -19.26
C ASP A 2 -6.40 -20.67 -18.60
N GLU A 3 -7.58 -20.06 -18.44
CA GLU A 3 -7.74 -18.71 -17.83
C GLU A 3 -7.40 -18.63 -16.33
N ARG A 4 -6.98 -19.73 -15.69
CA ARG A 4 -6.73 -19.77 -14.24
C ARG A 4 -5.27 -19.54 -13.85
N ARG A 5 -4.35 -19.52 -14.81
CA ARG A 5 -2.90 -19.38 -14.59
C ARG A 5 -2.42 -18.01 -15.04
N ASP A 6 -1.45 -17.46 -14.32
CA ASP A 6 -0.81 -16.18 -14.66
C ASP A 6 -0.17 -16.25 -16.06
N PRO A 7 -0.10 -15.16 -16.85
CA PRO A 7 0.52 -15.17 -18.18
C PRO A 7 1.96 -15.69 -18.21
N VAL A 8 2.76 -15.43 -17.17
CA VAL A 8 4.13 -15.97 -17.05
C VAL A 8 4.08 -17.48 -16.84
N GLU A 9 3.21 -17.96 -15.95
CA GLU A 9 3.06 -19.40 -15.67
C GLU A 9 2.50 -20.18 -16.87
N ARG A 10 1.64 -19.56 -17.68
CA ARG A 10 1.08 -20.19 -18.89
C ARG A 10 2.12 -20.39 -19.99
N ALA A 11 3.03 -19.42 -20.14
CA ALA A 11 4.06 -19.44 -21.17
C ALA A 11 5.30 -20.24 -20.73
N ALA A 12 5.65 -20.17 -19.46
CA ALA A 12 6.77 -20.91 -18.90
C ALA A 12 6.39 -22.38 -18.71
N GLY A 13 7.02 -23.29 -19.46
CA GLY A 13 6.91 -24.73 -19.17
C GLY A 13 7.46 -25.11 -17.78
N ASN A 14 7.55 -26.40 -17.45
CA ASN A 14 8.00 -26.89 -16.14
C ASN A 14 9.49 -26.62 -15.78
N SER A 15 10.23 -25.86 -16.60
CA SER A 15 11.68 -25.65 -16.46
C SER A 15 12.07 -24.35 -15.75
N MET A 16 11.14 -23.41 -15.51
CA MET A 16 11.42 -22.13 -14.85
C MET A 16 10.98 -22.14 -13.38
N ASP A 17 11.85 -21.67 -12.47
CA ASP A 17 11.47 -21.43 -11.08
C ASP A 17 10.74 -20.09 -10.94
N LEU A 18 9.41 -20.17 -10.84
CA LEU A 18 8.52 -19.01 -10.78
C LEU A 18 8.18 -18.58 -9.35
N TYR A 19 8.85 -19.13 -8.33
CA TYR A 19 8.61 -18.79 -6.93
C TYR A 19 8.78 -17.29 -6.66
N ASP A 20 7.74 -16.71 -6.05
CA ASP A 20 7.64 -15.29 -5.67
C ASP A 20 7.61 -14.34 -6.88
N ILE A 21 7.40 -14.90 -8.08
CA ILE A 21 7.18 -14.23 -9.37
C ILE A 21 5.74 -14.46 -9.85
N ALA A 22 5.37 -15.71 -10.10
CA ALA A 22 4.04 -16.11 -10.58
C ALA A 22 3.45 -17.28 -9.78
N THR A 23 4.31 -18.14 -9.21
CA THR A 23 3.91 -19.23 -8.31
C THR A 23 4.37 -18.96 -6.88
N TRP A 24 3.75 -19.64 -5.92
CA TRP A 24 4.13 -19.53 -4.52
C TRP A 24 4.05 -20.89 -3.79
N GLU A 25 5.08 -21.16 -3.01
CA GLU A 25 5.16 -22.26 -2.05
C GLU A 25 5.97 -21.81 -0.82
N GLU A 26 5.79 -22.45 0.32
CA GLU A 26 6.46 -22.06 1.56
C GLU A 26 7.96 -22.41 1.50
N ARG A 27 8.83 -21.43 1.23
CA ARG A 27 10.29 -21.64 1.14
C ARG A 27 11.10 -20.86 2.18
N THR A 28 10.60 -19.72 2.65
CA THR A 28 11.33 -18.80 3.52
C THR A 28 10.72 -18.69 4.92
N SER A 29 11.49 -18.18 5.89
CA SER A 29 10.98 -17.89 7.22
C SER A 29 9.82 -16.88 7.22
N VAL A 30 9.81 -15.94 6.26
CA VAL A 30 8.71 -14.99 6.07
C VAL A 30 7.46 -15.71 5.57
N ASP A 31 7.61 -16.70 4.68
CA ASP A 31 6.48 -17.53 4.23
C ASP A 31 5.90 -18.34 5.40
N GLY A 32 6.76 -18.98 6.22
CA GLY A 32 6.31 -19.74 7.39
C GLY A 32 5.61 -18.88 8.45
N LEU A 33 6.12 -17.66 8.70
CA LEU A 33 5.44 -16.69 9.56
C LEU A 33 4.05 -16.32 9.01
N ALA A 34 3.94 -16.11 7.69
CA ALA A 34 2.67 -15.76 7.07
C ALA A 34 1.65 -16.92 7.14
N VAL A 35 2.09 -18.17 6.95
CA VAL A 35 1.24 -19.36 7.14
C VAL A 35 0.75 -19.47 8.58
N ALA A 36 1.64 -19.28 9.56
CA ALA A 36 1.28 -19.34 10.98
C ALA A 36 0.27 -18.26 11.37
N LEU A 37 0.50 -17.01 10.95
CA LEU A 37 -0.41 -15.89 11.21
C LEU A 37 -1.75 -16.08 10.50
N TYR A 38 -1.78 -16.60 9.28
CA TYR A 38 -3.03 -16.92 8.59
C TYR A 38 -3.85 -17.96 9.35
N ARG A 39 -3.22 -19.05 9.82
CA ARG A 39 -3.91 -20.09 10.62
C ARG A 39 -4.48 -19.51 11.92
N LEU A 40 -3.74 -18.63 12.59
CA LEU A 40 -4.20 -17.89 13.77
C LEU A 40 -5.42 -17.02 13.46
N LEU A 41 -5.35 -16.23 12.37
CA LEU A 41 -6.44 -15.36 11.94
C LEU A 41 -7.72 -16.14 11.62
N VAL A 42 -7.61 -17.26 10.88
CA VAL A 42 -8.75 -18.14 10.57
C VAL A 42 -9.35 -18.75 11.84
N ALA A 43 -8.52 -19.17 12.80
CA ALA A 43 -9.00 -19.68 14.08
C ALA A 43 -9.77 -18.62 14.90
N SER A 44 -9.45 -17.33 14.73
CA SER A 44 -10.07 -16.19 15.42
C SER A 44 -11.23 -15.50 14.64
N SER A 45 -11.56 -16.02 13.45
CA SER A 45 -12.36 -15.35 12.40
C SER A 45 -13.76 -14.88 12.81
N LYS A 46 -14.45 -15.55 13.75
CA LYS A 46 -15.79 -15.12 14.20
C LYS A 46 -15.78 -13.83 15.02
N ALA A 47 -14.77 -13.61 15.85
CA ALA A 47 -14.69 -12.40 16.70
C ALA A 47 -14.24 -11.17 15.90
N ILE A 48 -13.31 -11.36 14.96
CA ILE A 48 -12.73 -10.30 14.13
C ILE A 48 -13.76 -9.75 13.13
N VAL A 49 -14.53 -10.62 12.48
CA VAL A 49 -15.57 -10.20 11.52
C VAL A 49 -16.66 -9.37 12.20
N ILE A 50 -17.06 -9.73 13.41
CA ILE A 50 -18.05 -8.97 14.19
C ILE A 50 -17.46 -7.62 14.65
N GLY A 51 -16.21 -7.59 15.11
CA GLY A 51 -15.53 -6.35 15.49
C GLY A 51 -15.33 -5.37 14.34
N LEU A 52 -14.89 -5.86 13.17
CA LEU A 52 -14.75 -5.06 11.95
C LEU A 52 -16.10 -4.54 11.45
N ALA A 53 -17.14 -5.38 11.45
CA ALA A 53 -18.49 -4.96 11.05
C ALA A 53 -19.04 -3.85 11.96
N LEU A 54 -18.80 -3.93 13.28
CA LEU A 54 -19.21 -2.89 14.24
C LEU A 54 -18.44 -1.58 14.08
N ILE A 55 -17.13 -1.63 13.79
CA ILE A 55 -16.31 -0.44 13.51
C ILE A 55 -16.73 0.22 12.19
N ILE A 56 -17.05 -0.57 11.17
CA ILE A 56 -17.58 -0.10 9.88
C ILE A 56 -18.97 0.53 10.07
N LEU A 57 -19.84 -0.07 10.90
CA LEU A 57 -21.18 0.47 11.21
C LEU A 57 -21.15 1.79 12.00
N ILE A 58 -20.19 1.96 12.91
CA ILE A 58 -19.98 3.21 13.66
C ILE A 58 -19.29 4.28 12.78
N GLY A 59 -18.49 3.85 11.80
CA GLY A 59 -17.77 4.71 10.87
C GLY A 59 -18.59 5.27 9.71
N ILE A 60 -19.84 4.83 9.50
CA ILE A 60 -20.77 5.50 8.57
C ILE A 60 -21.33 6.77 9.25
N GLY A 61 -20.41 7.69 9.55
CA GLY A 61 -20.61 9.08 9.92
C GLY A 61 -19.76 10.00 9.03
N GLY A 62 -19.40 9.51 7.85
CA GLY A 62 -18.62 10.22 6.82
C GLY A 62 -19.43 11.33 6.17
N LEU A 63 -19.75 12.38 6.94
CA LEU A 63 -20.32 13.62 6.44
C LEU A 63 -19.67 14.85 7.11
N SER A 64 -18.41 14.73 7.52
CA SER A 64 -17.64 15.84 8.11
C SER A 64 -16.52 16.36 7.19
N ALA A 65 -16.31 15.76 6.01
CA ALA A 65 -15.24 16.13 5.08
C ALA A 65 -15.70 17.01 3.90
N ILE A 66 -17.01 17.28 3.78
CA ILE A 66 -17.62 17.97 2.62
C ILE A 66 -17.95 19.44 2.93
N THR A 67 -17.75 19.90 4.16
CA THR A 67 -18.35 21.14 4.66
C THR A 67 -17.54 22.42 4.40
N ASP A 68 -16.33 22.35 3.82
CA ASP A 68 -15.47 23.54 3.65
C ASP A 68 -14.78 23.64 2.26
N PRO A 69 -15.11 24.67 1.44
CA PRO A 69 -14.48 24.93 0.14
C PRO A 69 -12.96 25.14 0.18
N GLN A 70 -12.41 25.61 1.30
CA GLN A 70 -10.97 25.89 1.43
C GLN A 70 -10.17 24.59 1.61
N ILE A 71 -10.77 23.57 2.23
CA ILE A 71 -10.21 22.22 2.38
C ILE A 71 -10.10 21.51 1.03
N GLY A 72 -11.05 21.76 0.11
CA GLY A 72 -11.03 21.20 -1.25
C GLY A 72 -9.81 21.64 -2.07
N ALA A 73 -9.40 22.91 -1.95
CA ALA A 73 -8.27 23.46 -2.71
C ALA A 73 -6.91 22.90 -2.26
N LEU A 74 -6.71 22.73 -0.94
CA LEU A 74 -5.48 22.14 -0.39
C LEU A 74 -5.38 20.63 -0.67
N THR A 75 -6.52 19.92 -0.66
CA THR A 75 -6.60 18.51 -1.05
C THR A 75 -6.13 18.31 -2.50
N LEU A 76 -6.58 19.17 -3.42
CA LEU A 76 -6.16 19.15 -4.84
C LEU A 76 -4.66 19.35 -5.03
N LEU A 77 -4.03 20.25 -4.28
CA LEU A 77 -2.58 20.50 -4.38
C LEU A 77 -1.74 19.34 -3.81
N SER A 78 -2.20 18.71 -2.73
CA SER A 78 -1.52 17.55 -2.13
C SER A 78 -1.57 16.28 -3.00
N ALA A 79 -2.55 16.21 -3.91
CA ALA A 79 -2.71 15.12 -4.85
C ALA A 79 -1.73 15.20 -6.04
N LEU A 80 -1.11 16.36 -6.32
CA LEU A 80 -0.31 16.55 -7.54
C LEU A 80 0.97 15.67 -7.62
N PRO A 81 1.81 15.56 -6.58
CA PRO A 81 2.97 14.65 -6.61
C PRO A 81 2.55 13.19 -6.72
N ALA A 82 1.43 12.88 -6.06
CA ALA A 82 0.77 11.59 -6.12
C ALA A 82 0.34 11.23 -7.57
N LEU A 83 -0.41 12.12 -8.23
CA LEU A 83 -0.83 11.96 -9.62
C LEU A 83 0.38 11.83 -10.57
N GLY A 84 1.48 12.54 -10.29
CA GLY A 84 2.74 12.39 -11.04
C GLY A 84 3.37 10.99 -10.93
N LEU A 85 3.36 10.40 -9.73
CA LEU A 85 3.88 9.05 -9.51
C LEU A 85 2.97 7.98 -10.13
N ALA A 86 1.65 8.15 -10.06
CA ALA A 86 0.69 7.28 -10.75
C ALA A 86 0.87 7.32 -12.28
N ALA A 87 1.12 8.50 -12.85
CA ALA A 87 1.41 8.65 -14.27
C ALA A 87 2.71 7.92 -14.67
N TYR A 88 3.76 7.97 -13.84
CA TYR A 88 5.02 7.25 -14.09
C TYR A 88 4.84 5.71 -14.07
N VAL A 89 4.10 5.20 -13.08
CA VAL A 89 3.76 3.77 -12.99
C VAL A 89 2.96 3.33 -14.23
N TYR A 90 1.97 4.13 -14.65
CA TYR A 90 1.19 3.88 -15.86
C TYR A 90 2.07 3.76 -17.12
N THR A 91 3.09 4.61 -17.27
CA THR A 91 3.99 4.56 -18.44
C THR A 91 5.01 3.42 -18.43
N THR A 92 5.12 2.68 -17.32
CA THR A 92 6.12 1.61 -17.15
C THR A 92 5.48 0.22 -17.20
N ASP A 93 4.17 0.13 -17.39
CA ASP A 93 3.45 -1.14 -17.49
C ASP A 93 3.69 -1.81 -18.85
N VAL A 94 4.11 -3.08 -18.80
CA VAL A 94 4.59 -3.85 -19.96
C VAL A 94 3.52 -4.84 -20.46
N THR A 95 2.49 -5.10 -19.65
CA THR A 95 1.47 -6.14 -19.89
C THR A 95 0.09 -5.51 -20.04
N GLU A 96 -0.25 -5.06 -21.26
CA GLU A 96 -1.52 -4.39 -21.63
C GLU A 96 -1.99 -3.27 -20.68
N ASN A 97 -1.92 -2.00 -21.11
CA ASN A 97 -2.33 -0.83 -20.31
C ASN A 97 -3.62 -1.06 -19.48
N GLU A 98 -3.50 -0.93 -18.16
CA GLU A 98 -4.63 -1.09 -17.25
C GLU A 98 -5.75 -0.07 -17.51
N PRO A 99 -7.04 -0.45 -17.39
CA PRO A 99 -8.14 0.48 -17.59
C PRO A 99 -8.06 1.64 -16.59
N ILE A 100 -7.98 2.87 -17.10
CA ILE A 100 -7.97 4.10 -16.29
C ILE A 100 -9.15 4.13 -15.29
N SER A 101 -10.30 3.58 -15.68
CA SER A 101 -11.48 3.47 -14.80
C SER A 101 -11.21 2.62 -13.55
N LEU A 102 -10.47 1.50 -13.66
CA LEU A 102 -10.12 0.66 -12.52
C LEU A 102 -9.13 1.37 -11.59
N MET A 103 -8.14 2.07 -12.16
CA MET A 103 -7.18 2.87 -11.40
C MET A 103 -7.87 4.00 -10.62
N VAL A 104 -8.75 4.76 -11.28
CA VAL A 104 -9.47 5.88 -10.66
C VAL A 104 -10.42 5.38 -9.57
N VAL A 105 -11.18 4.31 -9.80
CA VAL A 105 -12.07 3.76 -8.76
C VAL A 105 -11.25 3.23 -7.59
N THR A 106 -10.12 2.56 -7.83
CA THR A 106 -9.23 2.08 -6.77
C THR A 106 -8.64 3.23 -5.95
N PHE A 107 -8.24 4.32 -6.60
CA PHE A 107 -7.83 5.56 -5.94
C PHE A 107 -8.93 6.14 -5.06
N LEU A 108 -10.14 6.29 -5.59
CA LEU A 108 -11.28 6.84 -4.83
C LEU A 108 -11.67 5.93 -3.66
N LEU A 109 -11.56 4.60 -3.82
CA LEU A 109 -11.72 3.65 -2.72
C LEU A 109 -10.60 3.79 -1.70
N GLY A 110 -9.35 4.07 -2.10
CA GLY A 110 -8.25 4.42 -1.19
C GLY A 110 -8.56 5.65 -0.35
N VAL A 111 -9.08 6.72 -0.98
CA VAL A 111 -9.56 7.94 -0.28
C VAL A 111 -10.67 7.58 0.71
N LEU A 112 -11.69 6.84 0.26
CA LEU A 112 -12.83 6.47 1.10
C LEU A 112 -12.40 5.63 2.30
N THR A 113 -11.58 4.60 2.05
CA THR A 113 -11.20 3.62 3.06
C THR A 113 -10.26 4.19 4.12
N ALA A 114 -9.47 5.21 3.80
CA ALA A 114 -8.60 5.89 4.78
C ALA A 114 -9.34 6.38 6.04
N THR A 115 -10.62 6.72 5.92
CA THR A 115 -11.46 7.08 7.07
C THR A 115 -11.61 5.94 8.08
N PHE A 116 -11.70 4.69 7.62
CA PHE A 116 -11.74 3.52 8.51
C PHE A 116 -10.44 3.37 9.28
N ALA A 117 -9.30 3.58 8.63
CA ALA A 117 -8.01 3.53 9.30
C ALA A 117 -7.87 4.63 10.35
N ALA A 118 -8.28 5.87 10.05
CA ALA A 118 -8.27 6.97 11.01
C ALA A 118 -9.09 6.67 12.27
N ILE A 119 -10.28 6.07 12.10
CA ILE A 119 -11.16 5.67 13.22
C ILE A 119 -10.51 4.53 14.00
N ALA A 120 -10.07 3.47 13.33
CA ALA A 120 -9.47 2.31 13.97
C ALA A 120 -8.22 2.69 14.76
N ASN A 121 -7.32 3.49 14.18
CA ASN A 121 -6.11 3.98 14.85
C ASN A 121 -6.46 4.84 16.07
N SER A 122 -7.48 5.71 15.99
CA SER A 122 -7.95 6.52 17.12
C SER A 122 -8.48 5.65 18.27
N LEU A 123 -9.35 4.68 17.98
CA LEU A 123 -9.90 3.77 18.99
C LEU A 123 -8.81 2.93 19.65
N LEU A 124 -7.90 2.38 18.87
CA LEU A 124 -6.79 1.54 19.37
C LEU A 124 -5.75 2.37 20.14
N SER A 125 -5.50 3.62 19.74
CA SER A 125 -4.66 4.56 20.50
C SER A 125 -5.26 4.83 21.88
N ASN A 126 -6.57 5.14 21.95
CA ASN A 126 -7.25 5.39 23.21
C ASN A 126 -7.21 4.16 24.13
N ALA A 127 -7.45 2.96 23.59
CA ALA A 127 -7.33 1.72 24.34
C ALA A 127 -5.88 1.50 24.87
N GLY A 128 -4.88 1.75 24.03
CA GLY A 128 -3.47 1.65 24.41
C GLY A 128 -3.08 2.62 25.52
N GLN A 129 -3.59 3.86 25.49
CA GLN A 129 -3.37 4.85 26.55
C GLN A 129 -4.00 4.44 27.88
N VAL A 130 -5.24 3.92 27.85
CA VAL A 130 -5.91 3.38 29.05
C VAL A 130 -5.07 2.27 29.66
N ILE A 131 -4.65 1.27 28.87
CA ILE A 131 -3.81 0.17 29.34
C ILE A 131 -2.50 0.70 29.93
N ALA A 132 -1.80 1.58 29.22
CA ALA A 132 -0.55 2.15 29.72
C ALA A 132 -0.73 2.88 31.06
N SER A 133 -1.85 3.60 31.24
CA SER A 133 -2.17 4.30 32.49
C SER A 133 -2.47 3.34 33.65
N GLU A 134 -3.25 2.28 33.40
CA GLU A 134 -3.61 1.26 34.41
C GLU A 134 -2.38 0.51 34.94
N PHE A 135 -1.40 0.27 34.05
CA PHE A 135 -0.16 -0.42 34.40
C PHE A 135 1.02 0.53 34.72
N ASN A 136 0.77 1.85 34.79
CA ASN A 136 1.79 2.88 35.01
C ASN A 136 3.03 2.75 34.07
N LEU A 137 2.78 2.37 32.81
CA LEU A 137 3.81 2.15 31.80
C LEU A 137 4.20 3.48 31.14
N ALA A 138 5.40 3.97 31.43
CA ALA A 138 5.99 5.11 30.71
C ALA A 138 6.69 4.64 29.43
N LEU A 139 5.91 4.35 28.37
CA LEU A 139 6.46 3.78 27.14
C LEU A 139 7.14 4.80 26.22
N GLY A 140 6.79 6.09 26.32
CA GLY A 140 7.43 7.17 25.55
C GLY A 140 7.60 6.84 24.06
N PHE A 141 8.80 7.10 23.52
CA PHE A 141 9.15 6.76 22.13
C PHE A 141 8.96 5.28 21.79
N VAL A 142 9.31 4.37 22.72
CA VAL A 142 9.15 2.92 22.51
C VAL A 142 7.68 2.55 22.33
N GLY A 143 6.78 3.22 23.07
CA GLY A 143 5.34 3.07 22.91
C GLY A 143 4.85 3.47 21.52
N SER A 144 5.36 4.59 20.99
CA SER A 144 5.05 5.02 19.62
C SER A 144 5.55 4.02 18.57
N VAL A 145 6.76 3.48 18.73
CA VAL A 145 7.28 2.44 17.83
C VAL A 145 6.39 1.19 17.87
N ILE A 146 6.05 0.69 19.06
CA ILE A 146 5.15 -0.48 19.20
C ILE A 146 3.81 -0.20 18.52
N PHE A 147 3.23 0.99 18.74
CA PHE A 147 1.97 1.39 18.13
C PHE A 147 2.06 1.45 16.59
N PHE A 148 3.17 1.96 16.04
CA PHE A 148 3.35 1.99 14.58
C PHE A 148 3.43 0.59 13.97
N TYR A 149 4.15 -0.33 14.61
CA TYR A 149 4.33 -1.69 14.08
C TYR A 149 3.14 -2.62 14.30
N LEU A 150 2.40 -2.46 15.40
CA LEU A 150 1.29 -3.37 15.75
C LEU A 150 -0.08 -2.83 15.36
N VAL A 151 -0.22 -1.52 15.21
CA VAL A 151 -1.51 -0.88 14.93
C VAL A 151 -1.46 -0.13 13.61
N VAL A 152 -0.70 0.97 13.52
CA VAL A 152 -0.80 1.90 12.38
C VAL A 152 -0.45 1.21 11.06
N GLY A 153 0.72 0.58 10.96
CA GLY A 153 1.15 -0.12 9.75
C GLY A 153 0.15 -1.22 9.33
N PRO A 154 -0.15 -2.20 10.19
CA PRO A 154 -1.06 -3.28 9.85
C PRO A 154 -2.47 -2.82 9.47
N VAL A 155 -3.05 -1.88 10.24
CA VAL A 155 -4.41 -1.37 10.00
C VAL A 155 -4.47 -0.62 8.67
N GLU A 156 -3.54 0.32 8.45
CA GLU A 156 -3.55 1.15 7.25
C GLU A 156 -3.30 0.34 5.98
N GLU A 157 -2.32 -0.56 5.98
CA GLU A 157 -2.03 -1.39 4.81
C GLU A 157 -3.18 -2.37 4.52
N THR A 158 -3.86 -2.89 5.56
CA THR A 158 -5.03 -3.75 5.38
C THR A 158 -6.19 -2.99 4.72
N VAL A 159 -6.44 -1.77 5.16
CA VAL A 159 -7.53 -0.92 4.65
C VAL A 159 -7.23 -0.46 3.21
N LYS A 160 -5.98 -0.13 2.88
CA LYS A 160 -5.55 0.15 1.50
C LYS A 160 -5.72 -1.08 0.60
N LEU A 161 -5.33 -2.26 1.08
CA LEU A 161 -5.50 -3.50 0.32
C LEU A 161 -6.99 -3.87 0.13
N LEU A 162 -7.84 -3.53 1.11
CA LEU A 162 -9.30 -3.65 0.99
C LEU A 162 -9.84 -2.82 -0.18
N ALA A 163 -9.33 -1.60 -0.41
CA ALA A 163 -9.74 -0.78 -1.56
C ALA A 163 -9.53 -1.49 -2.90
N VAL A 164 -8.39 -2.17 -3.07
CA VAL A 164 -8.10 -3.02 -4.25
C VAL A 164 -9.05 -4.21 -4.31
N ARG A 165 -9.28 -4.87 -3.17
CA ARG A 165 -10.10 -6.07 -3.07
C ARG A 165 -11.58 -5.84 -3.40
N LEU A 166 -12.10 -4.67 -3.08
CA LEU A 166 -13.51 -4.30 -3.27
C LEU A 166 -13.90 -4.14 -4.74
N TYR A 167 -12.97 -3.79 -5.63
CA TYR A 167 -13.28 -3.51 -7.03
C TYR A 167 -12.31 -4.15 -8.02
N ALA A 168 -11.06 -3.67 -8.09
CA ALA A 168 -10.09 -4.10 -9.11
C ALA A 168 -9.84 -5.61 -9.09
N TYR A 169 -9.75 -6.22 -7.91
CA TYR A 169 -9.47 -7.65 -7.76
C TYR A 169 -10.47 -8.55 -8.51
N SER A 170 -11.75 -8.20 -8.49
CA SER A 170 -12.82 -9.02 -9.08
C SER A 170 -13.00 -8.74 -10.58
N ASN A 171 -12.30 -7.75 -11.12
CA ASN A 171 -12.36 -7.42 -12.54
C ASN A 171 -11.55 -8.43 -13.37
N SER A 172 -12.04 -8.73 -14.57
CA SER A 172 -11.35 -9.61 -15.53
C SER A 172 -10.07 -9.00 -16.11
N LYS A 173 -9.91 -7.68 -16.01
CA LYS A 173 -8.70 -6.96 -16.45
C LYS A 173 -7.52 -7.08 -15.51
N PHE A 174 -7.75 -7.38 -14.23
CA PHE A 174 -6.68 -7.83 -13.32
C PHE A 174 -6.33 -9.27 -13.70
N ASN A 175 -5.40 -9.43 -14.64
CA ASN A 175 -5.08 -10.68 -15.31
C ASN A 175 -3.58 -11.06 -15.21
N ALA A 176 -2.77 -10.27 -14.52
CA ALA A 176 -1.37 -10.53 -14.21
C ALA A 176 -1.02 -10.21 -12.73
N VAL A 177 0.05 -10.80 -12.20
CA VAL A 177 0.50 -10.52 -10.82
C VAL A 177 0.88 -9.05 -10.64
N VAL A 178 1.53 -8.44 -11.64
CA VAL A 178 2.04 -7.06 -11.58
C VAL A 178 0.92 -6.02 -11.46
N ASP A 179 -0.27 -6.29 -12.02
CA ASP A 179 -1.49 -5.50 -11.88
C ASP A 179 -1.82 -5.22 -10.42
N GLY A 180 -1.58 -6.22 -9.55
CA GLY A 180 -1.74 -6.07 -8.11
C GLY A 180 -0.89 -4.93 -7.55
N ALA A 181 0.35 -4.78 -8.00
CA ALA A 181 1.22 -3.69 -7.59
C ALA A 181 0.71 -2.32 -8.09
N VAL A 182 0.18 -2.26 -9.31
CA VAL A 182 -0.39 -1.04 -9.89
C VAL A 182 -1.64 -0.60 -9.11
N TYR A 183 -2.58 -1.51 -8.87
CA TYR A 183 -3.78 -1.20 -8.08
C TYR A 183 -3.45 -0.90 -6.62
N GLY A 184 -2.48 -1.60 -6.04
CA GLY A 184 -1.92 -1.30 -4.72
C GLY A 184 -1.38 0.12 -4.64
N ALA A 185 -0.54 0.52 -5.60
CA ALA A 185 -0.02 1.88 -5.73
C ALA A 185 -1.16 2.92 -5.76
N MET A 186 -2.20 2.69 -6.58
CA MET A 186 -3.35 3.59 -6.69
C MET A 186 -4.15 3.70 -5.39
N ALA A 187 -4.33 2.60 -4.65
CA ALA A 187 -5.00 2.63 -3.35
C ALA A 187 -4.19 3.42 -2.31
N GLY A 188 -2.87 3.19 -2.25
CA GLY A 188 -1.96 3.94 -1.40
C GLY A 188 -1.94 5.43 -1.72
N LEU A 189 -2.06 5.77 -2.99
CA LEU A 189 -2.15 7.14 -3.46
C LEU A 189 -3.39 7.89 -2.98
N GLY A 190 -4.55 7.24 -3.11
CA GLY A 190 -5.81 7.77 -2.62
C GLY A 190 -5.78 7.98 -1.12
N PHE A 191 -5.25 7.00 -0.40
CA PHE A 191 -5.07 7.08 1.05
C PHE A 191 -4.17 8.27 1.44
N ALA A 192 -2.99 8.39 0.82
CA ALA A 192 -2.06 9.48 1.12
C ALA A 192 -2.66 10.86 0.84
N THR A 193 -3.48 10.97 -0.21
CA THR A 193 -4.14 12.24 -0.58
C THR A 193 -5.02 12.75 0.56
N ILE A 194 -5.92 11.90 1.08
CA ILE A 194 -6.85 12.32 2.13
C ILE A 194 -6.16 12.43 3.50
N GLU A 195 -5.20 11.56 3.79
CA GLU A 195 -4.44 11.65 5.05
C GLU A 195 -3.65 12.95 5.12
N ASN A 196 -2.95 13.30 4.03
CA ASN A 196 -2.20 14.56 3.95
C ASN A 196 -3.14 15.76 4.09
N ALA A 197 -4.30 15.74 3.42
CA ALA A 197 -5.29 16.80 3.55
C ALA A 197 -5.77 16.97 5.01
N LEU A 198 -6.20 15.88 5.65
CA LEU A 198 -6.66 15.90 7.05
C LEU A 198 -5.56 16.35 8.01
N TYR A 199 -4.33 15.92 7.79
CA TYR A 199 -3.20 16.31 8.62
C TYR A 199 -2.90 17.81 8.51
N ILE A 200 -2.84 18.33 7.28
CA ILE A 200 -2.64 19.77 7.02
C ILE A 200 -3.75 20.57 7.71
N THR A 201 -5.02 20.19 7.53
CA THR A 201 -6.15 20.89 8.15
C THR A 201 -6.06 20.92 9.68
N ARG A 202 -5.75 19.80 10.33
CA ARG A 202 -5.63 19.74 11.80
C ARG A 202 -4.51 20.61 12.32
N ASN A 203 -3.32 20.53 11.73
CA ASN A 203 -2.16 21.30 12.18
C ASN A 203 -2.35 22.81 11.94
N LEU A 204 -3.04 23.18 10.85
CA LEU A 204 -3.32 24.56 10.55
C LEU A 204 -4.35 25.16 11.54
N ALA A 205 -5.35 24.39 11.95
CA ALA A 205 -6.27 24.77 13.02
C ALA A 205 -5.56 24.94 14.38
N GLU A 206 -4.62 24.05 14.71
CA GLU A 206 -3.82 24.12 15.94
C GLU A 206 -2.83 25.29 15.96
N SER A 207 -2.42 25.80 14.79
CA SER A 207 -1.53 26.96 14.68
C SER A 207 -2.19 28.30 15.05
N GLY A 208 -3.50 28.31 15.35
CA GLY A 208 -4.27 29.52 15.68
C GLY A 208 -4.50 30.45 14.48
N LEU A 209 -4.18 29.99 13.27
CA LEU A 209 -4.36 30.75 12.03
C LEU A 209 -5.83 30.65 11.59
N ASP A 210 -6.57 31.76 11.67
CA ASP A 210 -7.94 31.82 11.14
C ASP A 210 -7.92 31.80 9.61
N LEU A 211 -8.35 30.69 9.02
CA LEU A 211 -8.38 30.47 7.57
C LEU A 211 -9.39 31.36 6.83
N GLY A 212 -10.34 31.96 7.55
CA GLY A 212 -11.26 32.96 6.99
C GLY A 212 -10.62 34.34 6.81
N VAL A 213 -9.49 34.61 7.49
CA VAL A 213 -8.90 35.96 7.60
C VAL A 213 -7.42 35.98 7.20
N ALA A 214 -6.73 34.83 7.23
CA ALA A 214 -5.31 34.74 6.89
C ALA A 214 -5.06 34.96 5.40
N SER A 215 -4.04 35.75 5.08
CA SER A 215 -3.63 35.99 3.69
C SER A 215 -3.02 34.72 3.08
N ALA A 216 -3.23 34.50 1.78
CA ALA A 216 -2.67 33.34 1.07
C ALA A 216 -1.16 33.12 1.34
N PRO A 217 -0.29 34.16 1.41
CA PRO A 217 1.11 33.97 1.77
C PRO A 217 1.35 33.49 3.22
N ALA A 218 0.48 33.86 4.17
CA ALA A 218 0.57 33.41 5.56
C ALA A 218 0.15 31.93 5.72
N ILE A 219 -0.91 31.53 5.00
CA ILE A 219 -1.36 30.13 4.90
C ILE A 219 -0.30 29.28 4.19
N ILE A 220 0.31 29.80 3.12
CA ILE A 220 1.40 29.14 2.39
C ILE A 220 2.70 29.11 3.21
N GLY A 221 2.97 30.09 4.08
CA GLY A 221 4.14 30.09 4.96
C GLY A 221 4.03 29.10 6.12
N ALA A 222 2.92 29.14 6.85
CA ALA A 222 2.65 28.23 7.99
C ALA A 222 2.35 26.80 7.50
N GLY A 223 1.56 26.67 6.44
CA GLY A 223 1.23 25.41 5.80
C GLY A 223 2.34 24.87 4.90
N GLY A 224 3.23 25.70 4.35
CA GLY A 224 4.19 25.30 3.32
C GLY A 224 5.26 24.32 3.80
N THR A 225 5.77 24.49 5.03
CA THR A 225 6.72 23.53 5.61
C THR A 225 6.03 22.19 5.90
N ILE A 226 4.80 22.22 6.43
CA ILE A 226 4.02 21.03 6.78
C ILE A 226 3.51 20.31 5.53
N THR A 227 3.07 21.06 4.53
CA THR A 227 2.56 20.58 3.24
C THR A 227 3.70 20.04 2.39
N ALA A 228 4.88 20.67 2.36
CA ALA A 228 6.05 20.12 1.69
C ALA A 228 6.55 18.82 2.36
N VAL A 229 6.54 18.76 3.69
CA VAL A 229 6.90 17.55 4.45
C VAL A 229 5.89 16.41 4.19
N ARG A 230 4.60 16.71 4.08
CA ARG A 230 3.53 15.70 3.92
C ARG A 230 3.25 15.31 2.47
N ALA A 231 3.25 16.25 1.53
CA ALA A 231 3.15 15.98 0.10
C ALA A 231 4.26 15.05 -0.41
N LEU A 232 5.38 14.99 0.32
CA LEU A 232 6.52 14.12 0.03
C LEU A 232 6.61 12.90 0.96
N ALA A 233 5.74 12.75 1.95
CA ALA A 233 5.50 11.46 2.61
C ALA A 233 4.59 10.54 1.75
N GLY A 234 3.85 11.12 0.79
CA GLY A 234 2.94 10.41 -0.11
C GLY A 234 3.56 9.30 -0.97
N PRO A 235 4.78 9.44 -1.53
CA PRO A 235 5.44 8.37 -2.30
C PRO A 235 5.65 7.07 -1.52
N GLY A 236 5.95 7.15 -0.21
CA GLY A 236 6.04 5.98 0.66
C GLY A 236 4.76 5.14 0.66
N HIS A 237 3.58 5.76 0.82
CA HIS A 237 2.29 5.05 0.80
C HIS A 237 2.06 4.30 -0.51
N VAL A 238 2.52 4.85 -1.63
CA VAL A 238 2.44 4.20 -2.94
C VAL A 238 3.31 2.95 -2.98
N ILE A 239 4.56 3.05 -2.49
CA ILE A 239 5.50 1.93 -2.46
C ILE A 239 4.99 0.81 -1.54
N TYR A 240 4.56 1.14 -0.31
CA TYR A 240 4.11 0.13 0.66
C TYR A 240 2.87 -0.60 0.16
N SER A 241 1.91 0.15 -0.38
CA SER A 241 0.67 -0.41 -0.90
C SER A 241 0.88 -1.22 -2.17
N ALA A 242 1.84 -0.83 -3.02
CA ALA A 242 2.23 -1.62 -4.19
C ALA A 242 2.89 -2.94 -3.80
N ILE A 243 3.67 -2.98 -2.71
CA ILE A 243 4.19 -4.23 -2.15
C ILE A 243 3.04 -5.13 -1.73
N ALA A 244 2.11 -4.65 -0.90
CA ALA A 244 0.94 -5.43 -0.49
C ALA A 244 0.08 -5.88 -1.69
N GLY A 245 -0.11 -4.98 -2.65
CA GLY A 245 -0.86 -5.21 -3.87
C GLY A 245 -0.24 -6.30 -4.75
N TYR A 246 1.08 -6.32 -4.93
CA TYR A 246 1.78 -7.37 -5.68
C TYR A 246 1.44 -8.76 -5.12
N TYR A 247 1.50 -8.91 -3.79
CA TYR A 247 1.16 -10.19 -3.15
C TYR A 247 -0.32 -10.52 -3.25
N LEU A 248 -1.23 -9.54 -3.28
CA LEU A 248 -2.64 -9.80 -3.60
C LEU A 248 -2.81 -10.30 -5.05
N GLY A 249 -2.04 -9.78 -5.99
CA GLY A 249 -1.96 -10.29 -7.36
C GLY A 249 -1.46 -11.73 -7.39
N LEU A 250 -0.34 -12.01 -6.72
CA LEU A 250 0.21 -13.37 -6.59
C LEU A 250 -0.81 -14.34 -5.98
N ALA A 251 -1.53 -13.91 -4.94
CA ALA A 251 -2.56 -14.70 -4.28
C ALA A 251 -3.75 -15.02 -5.20
N LYS A 252 -4.08 -14.13 -6.15
CA LYS A 252 -5.18 -14.33 -7.11
C LYS A 252 -4.96 -15.57 -7.96
N PHE A 253 -3.72 -15.79 -8.41
CA PHE A 253 -3.32 -16.93 -9.23
C PHE A 253 -2.94 -18.17 -8.40
N ASN A 254 -2.63 -18.00 -7.11
CA ASN A 254 -2.24 -19.08 -6.19
C ASN A 254 -3.32 -19.32 -5.12
N ARG A 255 -4.53 -19.71 -5.55
CA ARG A 255 -5.74 -19.73 -4.68
C ARG A 255 -5.64 -20.64 -3.46
N GLU A 256 -4.93 -21.76 -3.57
CA GLU A 256 -4.71 -22.70 -2.45
C GLU A 256 -3.92 -22.04 -1.31
N ASN A 257 -3.03 -21.11 -1.67
CA ASN A 257 -2.18 -20.35 -0.77
C ASN A 257 -2.62 -18.89 -0.61
N PHE A 258 -3.87 -18.57 -1.00
CA PHE A 258 -4.36 -17.18 -1.05
C PHE A 258 -4.12 -16.44 0.28
N GLY A 259 -4.49 -17.06 1.39
CA GLY A 259 -4.37 -16.48 2.73
C GLY A 259 -2.93 -16.13 3.12
N PRO A 260 -2.02 -17.12 3.19
CA PRO A 260 -0.61 -16.89 3.52
C PRO A 260 0.06 -15.84 2.62
N ILE A 261 -0.22 -15.84 1.32
CA ILE A 261 0.38 -14.87 0.39
C ILE A 261 -0.08 -13.44 0.71
N VAL A 262 -1.38 -13.23 0.93
CA VAL A 262 -1.91 -11.91 1.33
C VAL A 262 -1.30 -11.44 2.65
N VAL A 263 -1.18 -12.36 3.63
CA VAL A 263 -0.56 -12.04 4.93
C VAL A 263 0.92 -11.66 4.76
N LYS A 264 1.68 -12.36 3.91
CA LYS A 264 3.07 -12.00 3.58
C LYS A 264 3.16 -10.58 3.03
N GLY A 265 2.28 -10.22 2.10
CA GLY A 265 2.22 -8.87 1.55
C GLY A 265 1.95 -7.80 2.59
N LEU A 266 0.96 -8.03 3.46
CA LEU A 266 0.61 -7.11 4.54
C LEU A 266 1.73 -6.96 5.57
N ILE A 267 2.43 -8.05 5.95
CA ILE A 267 3.57 -7.98 6.85
C ILE A 267 4.67 -7.10 6.24
N LEU A 268 5.05 -7.37 4.99
CA LEU A 268 6.12 -6.60 4.35
C LEU A 268 5.76 -5.12 4.22
N ALA A 269 4.55 -4.80 3.76
CA ALA A 269 4.09 -3.42 3.65
C ALA A 269 4.02 -2.72 5.02
N ALA A 270 3.43 -3.38 6.03
CA ALA A 270 3.29 -2.82 7.38
C ALA A 270 4.64 -2.61 8.06
N LEU A 271 5.61 -3.52 7.87
CA LEU A 271 6.95 -3.35 8.41
C LEU A 271 7.66 -2.16 7.79
N VAL A 272 7.63 -2.02 6.46
CA VAL A 272 8.25 -0.88 5.77
C VAL A 272 7.57 0.43 6.16
N HIS A 273 6.24 0.45 6.26
CA HIS A 273 5.50 1.62 6.68
C HIS A 273 5.80 2.00 8.15
N ALA A 274 5.71 1.06 9.08
CA ALA A 274 5.98 1.30 10.50
C ALA A 274 7.43 1.71 10.76
N THR A 275 8.37 1.16 9.98
CA THR A 275 9.77 1.58 10.01
C THR A 275 9.88 3.05 9.65
N TYR A 276 9.26 3.51 8.55
CA TYR A 276 9.27 4.93 8.16
C TYR A 276 8.75 5.82 9.30
N ASN A 277 7.57 5.51 9.85
CA ASN A 277 6.97 6.28 10.94
C ASN A 277 7.86 6.36 12.19
N SER A 278 8.61 5.29 12.47
CA SER A 278 9.51 5.22 13.63
C SER A 278 10.82 5.98 13.43
N THR A 279 11.30 6.07 12.19
CA THR A 279 12.69 6.46 11.89
C THR A 279 12.80 7.83 11.23
N VAL A 280 11.74 8.35 10.59
CA VAL A 280 11.78 9.61 9.84
C VAL A 280 12.27 10.79 10.68
N GLY A 281 11.81 10.94 11.92
CA GLY A 281 12.23 12.02 12.80
C GLY A 281 13.70 11.92 13.21
N ILE A 282 14.12 10.73 13.66
CA ILE A 282 15.50 10.48 14.11
C ILE A 282 16.47 10.55 12.94
N GLY A 283 16.15 9.91 11.82
CA GLY A 283 16.96 9.88 10.61
C GLY A 283 17.16 11.28 10.02
N SER A 284 16.10 12.07 9.94
CA SER A 284 16.20 13.49 9.51
C SER A 284 17.09 14.30 10.46
N GLY A 285 16.97 14.09 11.77
CA GLY A 285 17.82 14.74 12.78
C GLY A 285 19.30 14.37 12.66
N ILE A 286 19.61 13.09 12.44
CA ILE A 286 20.97 12.61 12.20
C ILE A 286 21.54 13.25 10.93
N ILE A 287 20.78 13.24 9.82
CA ILE A 287 21.21 13.86 8.57
C ILE A 287 21.51 15.34 8.78
N ALA A 288 20.62 16.09 9.45
CA ALA A 288 20.84 17.50 9.74
C ALA A 288 22.11 17.72 10.56
N SER A 289 22.35 16.89 11.58
CA SER A 289 23.54 17.01 12.45
C SER A 289 24.86 16.71 11.74
N VAL A 290 24.87 15.76 10.80
CA VAL A 290 26.08 15.32 10.09
C VAL A 290 26.38 16.23 8.91
N THR A 291 25.36 16.67 8.18
CA THR A 291 25.52 17.39 6.91
C THR A 291 25.45 18.90 7.07
N GLY A 292 24.89 19.41 8.18
CA GLY A 292 24.59 20.82 8.36
C GLY A 292 23.42 21.33 7.51
N ILE A 293 22.72 20.44 6.78
CA ILE A 293 21.54 20.80 5.98
C ILE A 293 20.40 21.18 6.94
N GLY A 294 19.67 22.25 6.61
CA GLY A 294 18.50 22.68 7.38
C GLY A 294 17.42 21.60 7.47
N GLY A 295 16.59 21.64 8.53
CA GLY A 295 15.68 20.54 8.89
C GLY A 295 14.80 20.04 7.75
N VAL A 296 14.29 20.93 6.89
CA VAL A 296 13.51 20.54 5.71
C VAL A 296 14.38 19.77 4.70
N GLY A 297 15.57 20.27 4.36
CA GLY A 297 16.45 19.57 3.42
C GLY A 297 16.93 18.22 3.94
N ALA A 298 17.18 18.11 5.25
CA ALA A 298 17.53 16.85 5.89
C ALA A 298 16.39 15.83 5.87
N PHE A 299 15.15 16.28 6.08
CA PHE A 299 13.95 15.47 5.91
C PHE A 299 13.78 14.98 4.47
N LEU A 300 13.95 15.86 3.48
CA LEU A 300 13.85 15.48 2.06
C LEU A 300 14.88 14.42 1.69
N LEU A 301 16.12 14.59 2.15
CA LEU A 301 17.18 13.62 1.91
C LEU A 301 16.86 12.28 2.57
N TYR A 302 16.29 12.29 3.78
CA TYR A 302 15.82 11.07 4.44
C TYR A 302 14.79 10.33 3.59
N VAL A 303 13.72 11.02 3.17
CA VAL A 303 12.64 10.46 2.36
C VAL A 303 13.19 9.86 1.06
N ILE A 304 14.05 10.59 0.33
CA ILE A 304 14.65 10.12 -0.92
C ILE A 304 15.46 8.83 -0.70
N ILE A 305 16.25 8.76 0.38
CA ILE A 305 17.03 7.57 0.69
C ILE A 305 16.09 6.41 1.04
N TYR A 306 15.12 6.65 1.92
CA TYR A 306 14.22 5.63 2.42
C TYR A 306 13.32 5.05 1.32
N ASP A 307 12.58 5.92 0.62
CA ASP A 307 11.71 5.54 -0.49
C ASP A 307 12.52 5.02 -1.67
N GLY A 308 13.76 5.50 -1.87
CA GLY A 308 14.68 4.98 -2.86
C GLY A 308 15.05 3.51 -2.61
N ILE A 309 15.34 3.13 -1.35
CA ILE A 309 15.67 1.74 -0.99
C ILE A 309 14.48 0.81 -1.28
N PHE A 310 13.30 1.14 -0.78
CA PHE A 310 12.12 0.27 -0.93
C PHE A 310 11.48 0.35 -2.32
N GLY A 311 11.59 1.50 -2.98
CA GLY A 311 11.24 1.67 -4.39
C GLY A 311 12.13 0.81 -5.30
N LEU A 312 13.45 0.78 -5.06
CA LEU A 312 14.36 -0.12 -5.79
C LEU A 312 14.06 -1.58 -5.53
N TYR A 313 13.68 -1.95 -4.30
CA TYR A 313 13.22 -3.31 -3.99
C TYR A 313 11.96 -3.67 -4.82
N LEU A 314 10.96 -2.80 -4.84
CA LEU A 314 9.74 -3.00 -5.62
C LEU A 314 10.02 -3.07 -7.12
N ILE A 315 10.83 -2.15 -7.66
CA ILE A 315 11.22 -2.13 -9.08
C ILE A 315 11.93 -3.43 -9.45
N ARG A 316 12.88 -3.91 -8.63
CA ARG A 316 13.55 -5.20 -8.89
C ARG A 316 12.57 -6.37 -8.91
N LYS A 317 11.55 -6.34 -8.04
CA LYS A 317 10.51 -7.38 -8.00
C LYS A 317 9.62 -7.35 -9.25
N ILE A 318 9.24 -6.16 -9.71
CA ILE A 318 8.49 -5.95 -10.97
C ILE A 318 9.34 -6.36 -12.18
N GLN A 319 10.62 -5.96 -12.21
CA GLN A 319 11.56 -6.34 -13.28
C GLN A 319 11.77 -7.86 -13.33
N ARG A 320 11.84 -8.55 -12.20
CA ARG A 320 11.93 -10.02 -12.17
C ARG A 320 10.71 -10.66 -12.83
N TYR A 321 9.52 -10.11 -12.62
CA TYR A 321 8.31 -10.54 -13.31
C TYR A 321 8.35 -10.23 -14.80
N SER A 322 8.69 -9.00 -15.18
CA SER A 322 8.79 -8.60 -16.60
C SER A 322 9.83 -9.43 -17.37
N ASN A 323 11.00 -9.69 -16.78
CA ASN A 323 12.02 -10.54 -17.38
C ASN A 323 11.53 -11.98 -17.57
N ALA A 324 10.85 -12.54 -16.57
CA ALA A 324 10.27 -13.88 -16.67
C ALA A 324 9.16 -13.93 -17.74
N TYR A 325 8.36 -12.87 -17.87
CA TYR A 325 7.36 -12.74 -18.92
C TYR A 325 7.99 -12.77 -20.32
N HIS A 326 9.03 -11.97 -20.55
CA HIS A 326 9.76 -11.94 -21.83
C HIS A 326 10.44 -13.27 -22.12
N GLU A 327 11.15 -13.85 -21.15
CA GLU A 327 11.82 -15.14 -21.31
C GLU A 327 10.84 -16.26 -21.68
N ALA A 328 9.67 -16.28 -21.05
CA ALA A 328 8.64 -17.28 -21.32
C ALA A 328 7.98 -17.11 -22.70
N HIS A 329 7.87 -15.88 -23.22
CA HIS A 329 7.24 -15.60 -24.51
C HIS A 329 8.23 -15.62 -25.69
N ASP A 330 9.51 -15.33 -25.46
CA ASP A 330 10.57 -15.36 -26.49
C ASP A 330 11.01 -16.78 -26.85
N GLN A 331 10.79 -17.77 -25.96
CA GLN A 331 11.13 -19.18 -26.22
C GLN A 331 10.15 -19.89 -27.20
N GLY A 332 9.09 -19.21 -27.66
CA GLY A 332 8.03 -19.80 -28.48
C GLY A 332 7.20 -20.85 -27.70
N PRO A 333 6.09 -21.37 -28.26
CA PRO A 333 5.34 -22.43 -27.60
C PRO A 333 6.29 -23.62 -27.36
N SER A 334 6.45 -24.01 -26.09
CA SER A 334 7.15 -25.24 -25.72
C SER A 334 6.68 -26.39 -26.62
N ALA A 335 7.59 -27.29 -27.01
CA ALA A 335 7.23 -28.49 -27.77
C ALA A 335 6.10 -29.33 -27.11
N ALA A 336 5.82 -29.12 -25.82
CA ALA A 336 4.69 -29.69 -25.10
C ALA A 336 3.32 -29.07 -25.43
N ALA A 337 3.27 -27.90 -26.07
CA ALA A 337 2.03 -27.25 -26.55
C ALA A 337 1.51 -27.89 -27.85
N PHE A 338 2.34 -28.63 -28.57
CA PHE A 338 1.91 -29.51 -29.66
C PHE A 338 1.45 -30.83 -29.04
N GLY A 339 0.21 -30.87 -28.54
CA GLY A 339 -0.48 -32.15 -28.40
C GLY A 339 -0.54 -32.81 -29.78
N PRO A 340 -0.28 -34.12 -29.93
CA PRO A 340 -0.50 -34.79 -31.20
C PRO A 340 -1.99 -34.64 -31.54
N GLU A 341 -2.30 -33.86 -32.57
CA GLU A 341 -3.60 -33.95 -33.22
C GLU A 341 -3.73 -35.40 -33.68
N GLN A 342 -4.66 -36.15 -33.10
CA GLN A 342 -5.06 -37.43 -33.67
C GLN A 342 -5.62 -37.10 -35.06
N THR A 343 -4.86 -37.44 -36.09
CA THR A 343 -5.37 -37.43 -37.45
C THR A 343 -6.54 -38.42 -37.53
N GLU A 344 -7.60 -38.06 -38.27
CA GLU A 344 -8.85 -38.83 -38.51
C GLU A 344 -8.68 -40.27 -39.06
N PHE A 345 -7.50 -40.88 -38.96
CA PHE A 345 -7.17 -42.19 -39.51
C PHE A 345 -6.72 -43.22 -38.46
N GLU A 346 -6.87 -42.94 -37.16
CA GLU A 346 -6.65 -43.94 -36.11
C GLU A 346 -7.94 -44.19 -35.32
N ASP A 347 -8.82 -45.01 -35.92
CA ASP A 347 -9.87 -45.81 -35.26
C ASP A 347 -9.44 -47.30 -35.27
#